data_AF-A0A2D0KQ71-F1
#
_entry.id   AF-A0A2D0KQ71-F1
#
_cell.length_a   1.000
_cell.length_b   1.000
_cell.length_c   1.000
_cell.angle_alpha   90.00
_cell.angle_beta   90.00
_cell.angle_gamma   90.00
#
_symmetry.space_group_name_H-M   'P 1'
#
loop_
_entity.id
_entity.type
_entity.pdbx_description
1 polymer ?
#
loop_
_entity_poly.entity_id
_entity_poly.type
_entity_poly.pdbx_seq_one_letter_code
_entity_poly.pdbx_strand_id
1 'polypeptide(L)'
;MKLLKRHIAYALSLSLIIISNYALTKENIVQGIHKTENKSTTSKPSVYSAYYNMYVLNASETAVVKIKRDQYECMYGAGPEDEFTLSHYEEKHFNLEDDDNIFHNCNASAKWVTWNIEYDAPNGEKKYCNVKLLTDYIDMEDGWRTYFYPTPGTNCQVPVNFVCDDSESNCRDGYVSHDSSVNTLVITK
;
A
#
# COMPACT_ATOMS: atom_id res chain seq x y z
N MET A 1 42.74 24.69 -18.76
CA MET A 1 41.66 23.98 -19.49
C MET A 1 41.60 22.46 -19.24
N LYS A 2 42.72 21.72 -19.16
CA LYS A 2 42.72 20.26 -18.88
C LYS A 2 42.23 19.87 -17.47
N LEU A 3 42.53 20.68 -16.45
CA LEU A 3 42.12 20.43 -15.06
C LEU A 3 40.59 20.51 -14.88
N LEU A 4 39.95 21.52 -15.48
CA LEU A 4 38.51 21.75 -15.41
C LEU A 4 37.70 20.60 -16.03
N LYS A 5 38.14 20.07 -17.18
CA LYS A 5 37.52 18.89 -17.81
C LYS A 5 37.60 17.65 -16.92
N ARG A 6 38.70 17.49 -16.18
CA ARG A 6 38.89 16.35 -15.27
C ARG A 6 37.94 16.44 -14.06
N HIS A 7 37.73 17.63 -13.51
CA HIS A 7 36.78 17.83 -12.41
C HIS A 7 35.32 17.67 -12.83
N ILE A 8 34.95 18.11 -14.04
CA ILE A 8 33.61 17.87 -14.59
C ILE A 8 33.36 16.36 -14.80
N ALA A 9 34.35 15.63 -15.31
CA ALA A 9 34.24 14.18 -15.47
C ALA A 9 34.06 13.45 -14.13
N TYR A 10 34.80 13.85 -13.09
CA TYR A 10 34.64 13.28 -11.75
C TYR A 10 33.29 13.62 -11.11
N ALA A 11 32.80 14.84 -11.28
CA ALA A 11 31.47 15.23 -10.78
C ALA A 11 30.36 14.42 -11.46
N LEU A 12 30.46 14.24 -12.78
CA LEU A 12 29.49 13.42 -13.55
C LEU A 12 29.53 11.94 -13.15
N SER A 13 30.72 11.37 -12.96
CA SER A 13 30.83 9.98 -12.47
C SER A 13 30.27 9.81 -11.05
N LEU A 14 30.47 10.81 -10.19
CA LEU A 14 29.95 10.78 -8.83
C LEU A 14 28.42 10.88 -8.82
N SER A 15 27.84 11.76 -9.65
CA SER A 15 26.38 11.84 -9.80
C SER A 15 25.76 10.55 -10.34
N LEU A 16 26.42 9.87 -11.29
CA LEU A 16 25.93 8.59 -11.82
C LEU A 16 25.92 7.49 -10.75
N ILE A 17 26.96 7.41 -9.91
CA ILE A 17 27.04 6.43 -8.80
C ILE A 17 25.94 6.69 -7.77
N ILE A 18 25.66 7.96 -7.47
CA ILE A 18 24.59 8.32 -6.53
C ILE A 18 23.23 7.92 -7.11
N ILE A 19 22.94 8.25 -8.36
CA ILE A 19 21.67 7.91 -9.02
C ILE A 19 21.47 6.38 -9.10
N SER A 20 22.52 5.61 -9.40
CA SER A 20 22.41 4.14 -9.43
C SER A 20 22.13 3.54 -8.06
N ASN A 21 22.70 4.09 -6.98
CA ASN A 21 22.45 3.60 -5.63
C ASN A 21 21.01 3.91 -5.15
N TYR A 22 20.44 5.04 -5.54
CA TYR A 22 19.03 5.35 -5.28
C TYR A 22 18.07 4.45 -6.07
N ALA A 23 18.40 4.11 -7.32
CA ALA A 23 17.60 3.17 -8.11
C ALA A 23 17.65 1.74 -7.53
N LEU A 24 18.84 1.24 -7.17
CA LEU A 24 19.00 -0.08 -6.56
C LEU A 24 18.34 -0.19 -5.18
N THR A 25 18.36 0.85 -4.35
CA THR A 25 17.70 0.81 -3.05
C THR A 25 16.18 0.78 -3.17
N LYS A 26 15.61 1.50 -4.14
CA LYS A 26 14.16 1.43 -4.43
C LYS A 26 13.75 0.03 -4.93
N GLU A 27 14.53 -0.58 -5.84
CA GLU A 27 14.27 -1.94 -6.31
C GLU A 27 14.43 -2.99 -5.19
N ASN A 28 15.44 -2.84 -4.33
CA ASN A 28 15.70 -3.78 -3.24
C ASN A 28 14.67 -3.69 -2.09
N ILE A 29 14.11 -2.51 -1.80
CA ILE A 29 13.01 -2.38 -0.81
C ILE A 29 11.76 -3.10 -1.33
N VAL A 30 11.46 -2.97 -2.63
CA VAL A 30 10.33 -3.67 -3.25
C VAL A 30 10.60 -5.18 -3.27
N GLN A 31 11.77 -5.64 -3.74
CA GLN A 31 12.11 -7.07 -3.79
C GLN A 31 12.29 -7.71 -2.40
N GLY A 32 12.70 -6.95 -1.38
CA GLY A 32 12.88 -7.44 -0.01
C GLY A 32 11.57 -7.79 0.70
N ILE A 33 10.47 -7.11 0.34
CA ILE A 33 9.10 -7.46 0.77
C ILE A 33 8.65 -8.77 0.10
N HIS A 34 9.17 -9.07 -1.10
CA HIS A 34 8.79 -10.25 -1.90
C HIS A 34 9.66 -11.49 -1.62
N LYS A 35 9.56 -12.02 -0.40
CA LYS A 35 9.83 -13.45 -0.21
C LYS A 35 8.58 -14.19 0.24
N THR A 36 7.61 -14.25 -0.66
CA THR A 36 6.44 -15.13 -0.52
C THR A 36 6.28 -15.99 -1.78
N GLU A 37 5.87 -17.23 -1.52
CA GLU A 37 5.93 -18.44 -2.32
C GLU A 37 5.46 -18.32 -3.78
N ASN A 38 6.14 -19.06 -4.66
CA ASN A 38 5.69 -19.37 -6.01
C ASN A 38 4.24 -19.92 -5.99
N LYS A 39 3.25 -19.10 -6.35
CA LYS A 39 1.95 -19.58 -6.81
C LYS A 39 1.74 -19.21 -8.28
N SER A 40 2.12 -20.16 -9.12
CA SER A 40 1.54 -20.33 -10.46
C SER A 40 0.05 -20.64 -10.30
N THR A 41 -0.81 -19.79 -10.86
CA THR A 41 -1.88 -20.09 -11.85
C THR A 41 -2.95 -19.02 -11.76
N THR A 42 -3.33 -18.45 -12.91
CA THR A 42 -4.53 -17.63 -13.16
C THR A 42 -5.66 -17.90 -12.16
N SER A 43 -5.73 -17.11 -11.09
CA SER A 43 -6.86 -17.14 -10.16
C SER A 43 -8.01 -16.41 -10.84
N LYS A 44 -9.12 -17.12 -11.07
CA LYS A 44 -10.37 -16.48 -11.49
C LYS A 44 -10.73 -15.37 -10.49
N PRO A 45 -11.38 -14.28 -10.95
CA PRO A 45 -11.92 -13.28 -10.05
C PRO A 45 -12.78 -13.97 -8.98
N SER A 46 -12.60 -13.60 -7.71
CA SER A 46 -13.52 -14.09 -6.68
C SER A 46 -14.79 -13.26 -6.76
N VAL A 47 -15.97 -13.88 -6.79
CA VAL A 47 -17.25 -13.17 -6.94
C VAL A 47 -18.07 -13.18 -5.65
N TYR A 48 -17.77 -14.12 -4.74
CA TYR A 48 -18.59 -14.38 -3.54
C TYR A 48 -17.92 -14.05 -2.21
N SER A 49 -16.61 -13.79 -2.20
CA SER A 49 -15.82 -13.38 -1.04
C SER A 49 -14.35 -13.35 -1.44
N ALA A 50 -13.59 -12.32 -1.14
CA ALA A 50 -12.13 -12.35 -1.28
C ALA A 50 -11.43 -12.36 0.09
N TYR A 51 -10.18 -12.78 0.06
CA TYR A 51 -9.25 -12.60 1.15
C TYR A 51 -8.08 -11.78 0.64
N TYR A 52 -7.75 -10.71 1.35
CA TYR A 52 -6.63 -9.83 1.00
C TYR A 52 -5.52 -9.93 2.03
N ASN A 53 -4.29 -10.10 1.56
CA ASN A 53 -3.11 -10.02 2.40
C ASN A 53 -2.65 -8.55 2.45
N MET A 54 -2.78 -7.91 3.61
CA MET A 54 -2.42 -6.50 3.81
C MET A 54 -1.10 -6.36 4.53
N TYR A 55 -0.18 -5.64 3.89
CA TYR A 55 1.10 -5.26 4.47
C TYR A 55 1.13 -3.75 4.69
N VAL A 56 1.60 -3.33 5.85
CA VAL A 56 1.89 -1.91 6.12
C VAL A 56 3.32 -1.78 6.55
N LEU A 57 4.11 -1.03 5.79
CA LEU A 57 5.52 -0.79 6.03
C LEU A 57 5.75 0.68 6.35
N ASN A 58 6.36 0.95 7.51
CA ASN A 58 6.95 2.25 7.78
C ASN A 58 8.39 2.30 7.24
N ALA A 59 8.56 2.71 5.98
CA ALA A 59 9.86 2.87 5.35
C ALA A 59 10.54 4.21 5.71
N SER A 60 10.00 4.96 6.68
CA SER A 60 10.65 6.16 7.21
C SER A 60 11.94 5.82 7.93
N GLU A 61 12.97 6.66 7.75
CA GLU A 61 14.23 6.51 8.48
C GLU A 61 14.09 6.89 9.97
N THR A 62 13.09 7.70 10.32
CA THR A 62 13.08 8.40 11.60
C THR A 62 11.70 8.61 12.22
N ALA A 63 10.62 8.52 11.46
CA ALA A 63 9.28 8.76 11.96
C ALA A 63 8.70 7.53 12.65
N VAL A 64 7.85 7.79 13.62
CA VAL A 64 6.96 6.80 14.22
C VAL A 64 5.58 7.01 13.61
N VAL A 65 4.95 5.92 13.21
CA VAL A 65 3.63 5.95 12.57
C VAL A 65 2.63 5.23 13.47
N LYS A 66 1.49 5.87 13.72
CA LYS A 66 0.32 5.20 14.34
C LYS A 66 -0.77 5.04 13.31
N ILE A 67 -1.36 3.86 13.26
CA ILE A 67 -2.41 3.52 12.31
C ILE A 67 -3.59 2.97 13.09
N LYS A 68 -4.77 3.53 12.83
CA LYS A 68 -6.01 3.11 13.45
C LYS A 68 -7.08 2.93 12.39
N ARG A 69 -7.78 1.80 12.42
CA ARG A 69 -8.98 1.59 11.61
C ARG A 69 -10.05 2.60 12.02
N ASP A 70 -10.64 3.27 11.04
CA ASP A 70 -11.62 4.33 11.24
C ASP A 70 -13.04 3.80 11.02
N GLN A 71 -13.34 3.36 9.81
CA GLN A 71 -14.64 2.85 9.41
C GLN A 71 -14.49 1.67 8.44
N TYR A 72 -15.54 0.88 8.29
CA TYR A 72 -15.62 -0.18 7.29
C TYR A 72 -17.08 -0.53 6.99
N GLU A 73 -17.32 -1.11 5.84
CA GLU A 73 -18.64 -1.59 5.39
C GLU A 73 -18.45 -2.90 4.62
N CYS A 74 -19.35 -3.86 4.85
CA CYS A 74 -19.35 -5.16 4.15
C CYS A 74 -17.99 -5.89 4.20
N MET A 75 -17.39 -5.95 5.39
CA MET A 75 -16.17 -6.72 5.67
C MET A 75 -16.45 -7.68 6.83
N TYR A 76 -16.23 -8.98 6.65
CA TYR A 76 -16.19 -9.94 7.76
C TYR A 76 -14.97 -9.69 8.66
N GLY A 77 -13.83 -9.40 8.03
CA GLY A 77 -12.58 -9.05 8.69
C GLY A 77 -12.03 -7.76 8.10
N ALA A 78 -12.10 -6.66 8.83
CA ALA A 78 -11.58 -5.36 8.36
C ALA A 78 -10.19 -5.01 8.94
N GLY A 79 -9.42 -6.03 9.33
CA GLY A 79 -8.09 -5.87 9.93
C GLY A 79 -8.13 -5.47 11.42
N PRO A 80 -7.00 -5.01 11.98
CA PRO A 80 -6.89 -4.67 13.39
C PRO A 80 -7.88 -3.58 13.82
N GLU A 81 -8.64 -3.85 14.88
CA GLU A 81 -9.55 -2.87 15.48
C GLU A 81 -8.80 -1.81 16.28
N ASP A 82 -7.81 -2.24 17.06
CA ASP A 82 -6.98 -1.35 17.88
C ASP A 82 -5.93 -0.60 17.05
N GLU A 83 -5.58 0.58 17.54
CA GLU A 83 -4.44 1.34 17.03
C GLU A 83 -3.16 0.52 17.20
N PHE A 84 -2.29 0.57 16.20
CA PHE A 84 -0.94 0.03 16.30
C PHE A 84 0.09 1.05 15.85
N THR A 85 1.28 0.90 16.41
CA THR A 85 2.42 1.77 16.17
C THR A 85 3.49 1.00 15.41
N LEU A 86 4.06 1.64 14.39
CA LEU A 86 5.24 1.18 13.67
C LEU A 86 6.38 2.16 13.90
N SER A 87 7.48 1.67 14.44
CA SER A 87 8.77 2.35 14.46
C SER A 87 9.39 2.37 13.06
N HIS A 88 10.54 3.02 12.93
CA HIS A 88 11.29 3.06 11.67
C HIS A 88 11.58 1.65 11.14
N TYR A 89 11.33 1.44 9.84
CA TYR A 89 11.47 0.17 9.13
C TYR A 89 10.69 -1.02 9.70
N GLU A 90 9.71 -0.77 10.56
CA GLU A 90 8.80 -1.81 11.03
C GLU A 90 7.66 -2.04 10.05
N GLU A 91 7.22 -3.29 9.99
CA GLU A 91 6.09 -3.73 9.20
C GLU A 91 5.03 -4.40 10.06
N LYS A 92 3.79 -4.35 9.60
CA LYS A 92 2.69 -5.17 10.13
C LYS A 92 1.93 -5.83 9.00
N HIS A 93 1.66 -7.11 9.20
CA HIS A 93 0.87 -7.92 8.31
C HIS A 93 -0.47 -8.28 8.97
N PHE A 94 -1.56 -8.22 8.20
CA PHE A 94 -2.88 -8.67 8.61
C PHE A 94 -3.71 -9.04 7.38
N ASN A 95 -4.84 -9.70 7.61
CA ASN A 95 -5.76 -10.08 6.54
C ASN A 95 -7.00 -9.18 6.54
N LEU A 96 -7.57 -9.01 5.36
CA LEU A 96 -8.94 -8.51 5.18
C LEU A 96 -9.79 -9.60 4.53
N GLU A 97 -11.08 -9.57 4.83
CA GLU A 97 -12.08 -10.49 4.29
C GLU A 97 -13.37 -9.71 4.06
N ASP A 98 -13.83 -9.70 2.82
CA ASP A 98 -15.07 -9.07 2.41
C ASP A 98 -16.30 -9.93 2.73
N ASP A 99 -17.39 -9.26 3.09
CA ASP A 99 -18.71 -9.85 3.30
C ASP A 99 -19.56 -9.68 2.04
N ASP A 100 -20.02 -10.80 1.48
CA ASP A 100 -20.92 -10.87 0.31
C ASP A 100 -22.28 -11.49 0.65
N ASN A 101 -22.60 -11.55 1.94
CA ASN A 101 -23.82 -12.16 2.42
C ASN A 101 -25.05 -11.37 1.97
N ILE A 102 -25.93 -12.04 1.23
CA ILE A 102 -27.23 -11.51 0.81
C ILE A 102 -28.12 -11.14 2.00
N PHE A 103 -28.00 -11.84 3.12
CA PHE A 103 -28.79 -11.56 4.33
C PHE A 103 -28.31 -10.31 5.08
N HIS A 104 -27.10 -9.83 4.80
CA HIS A 104 -26.55 -8.59 5.36
C HIS A 104 -26.65 -7.41 4.37
N ASN A 105 -27.35 -7.58 3.23
CA ASN A 105 -27.41 -6.60 2.14
C ASN A 105 -26.04 -6.19 1.57
N CYS A 106 -25.04 -7.06 1.70
CA CYS A 106 -23.69 -6.80 1.20
C CYS A 106 -23.42 -7.39 -0.20
N ASN A 107 -24.33 -8.23 -0.70
CA ASN A 107 -24.26 -8.74 -2.07
C ASN A 107 -24.22 -7.60 -3.09
N ALA A 108 -23.19 -7.58 -3.94
CA ALA A 108 -22.95 -6.55 -4.96
C ALA A 108 -22.83 -5.11 -4.42
N SER A 109 -22.79 -4.93 -3.09
CA SER A 109 -22.57 -3.64 -2.45
C SER A 109 -21.08 -3.35 -2.37
N ALA A 110 -20.71 -2.08 -2.51
CA ALA A 110 -19.33 -1.64 -2.34
C ALA A 110 -18.80 -2.02 -0.95
N LYS A 111 -17.60 -2.59 -0.92
CA LYS A 111 -16.96 -3.07 0.30
C LYS A 111 -15.73 -2.25 0.57
N TRP A 112 -15.54 -1.82 1.80
CA TRP A 112 -14.43 -0.91 2.06
C TRP A 112 -14.02 -0.86 3.52
N VAL A 113 -12.81 -0.36 3.72
CA VAL A 113 -12.25 -0.04 5.02
C VAL A 113 -11.37 1.20 4.91
N THR A 114 -11.42 2.06 5.92
CA THR A 114 -10.59 3.26 6.03
C THR A 114 -9.68 3.19 7.25
N TRP A 115 -8.49 3.79 7.11
CA TRP A 115 -7.54 3.92 8.21
C TRP A 115 -7.06 5.36 8.34
N ASN A 116 -6.92 5.81 9.57
CA ASN A 116 -6.25 7.04 9.94
C ASN A 116 -4.77 6.73 10.23
N ILE A 117 -3.89 7.51 9.62
CA ILE A 117 -2.44 7.45 9.78
C ILE A 117 -1.98 8.75 10.44
N GLU A 118 -1.38 8.65 11.62
CA GLU A 118 -0.62 9.72 12.26
C GLU A 118 0.87 9.45 12.06
N TYR A 119 1.56 10.41 11.47
CA TYR A 119 3.01 10.37 11.24
C TYR A 119 3.66 11.41 12.14
N ASP A 120 4.42 10.94 13.12
CA ASP A 120 5.16 11.75 14.08
C ASP A 120 6.60 11.97 13.54
N ALA A 121 6.85 13.13 12.94
CA ALA A 121 8.17 13.47 12.42
C ALA A 121 9.16 13.83 13.56
N PRO A 122 10.48 13.69 13.35
CA PRO A 122 11.49 13.92 14.39
C PRO A 122 11.55 15.36 14.92
N ASN A 123 11.12 16.32 14.10
CA ASN A 123 11.02 17.74 14.46
C ASN A 123 9.76 18.08 15.26
N GLY A 124 8.93 17.08 15.61
CA GLY A 124 7.66 17.26 16.32
C GLY A 124 6.51 17.68 15.40
N GLU A 125 6.72 17.76 14.08
CA GLU A 125 5.65 18.00 13.12
C GLU A 125 4.78 16.75 12.99
N LYS A 126 3.49 16.87 13.30
CA LYS A 126 2.51 15.81 13.10
C LYS A 126 1.84 15.94 11.75
N LYS A 127 1.74 14.83 11.05
CA LYS A 127 1.05 14.73 9.75
C LYS A 127 -0.01 13.68 9.82
N TYR A 128 -1.07 13.90 9.04
CA TYR A 128 -2.22 13.01 9.02
C TYR A 128 -2.58 12.62 7.60
N CYS A 129 -3.07 11.39 7.46
CA CYS A 129 -3.62 10.91 6.21
C CYS A 129 -4.74 9.91 6.53
N ASN A 130 -5.82 9.96 5.76
CA ASN A 130 -6.82 8.90 5.76
C ASN A 130 -6.69 8.16 4.44
N VAL A 131 -6.63 6.84 4.50
CA VAL A 131 -6.50 5.97 3.33
C VAL A 131 -7.66 4.98 3.29
N LYS A 132 -8.09 4.60 2.09
CA LYS A 132 -9.23 3.74 1.84
C LYS A 132 -8.86 2.61 0.89
N LEU A 133 -9.16 1.38 1.30
CA LEU A 133 -9.32 0.26 0.38
C LEU A 133 -10.81 0.14 0.03
N LEU A 134 -11.12 0.13 -1.26
CA LEU A 134 -12.49 0.03 -1.79
C LEU A 134 -12.55 -1.06 -2.83
N THR A 135 -13.54 -1.92 -2.72
CA THR A 135 -13.82 -3.01 -3.64
C THR A 135 -15.23 -2.83 -4.17
N ASP A 136 -15.34 -2.49 -5.46
CA ASP A 136 -16.62 -2.23 -6.14
C ASP A 136 -16.98 -3.41 -7.05
N TYR A 137 -18.27 -3.77 -7.06
CA TYR A 137 -18.78 -4.85 -7.90
C TYR A 137 -18.76 -4.44 -9.37
N ILE A 138 -18.22 -5.30 -10.23
CA ILE A 138 -18.29 -5.15 -11.69
C ILE A 138 -19.50 -5.95 -12.19
N ASP A 139 -19.35 -7.27 -12.22
CA ASP A 139 -20.36 -8.26 -12.58
C ASP A 139 -19.94 -9.68 -12.17
N MET A 140 -20.75 -10.69 -12.52
CA MET A 140 -20.52 -12.09 -12.16
C MET A 140 -19.35 -12.74 -12.92
N GLU A 141 -18.92 -12.19 -14.05
CA GLU A 141 -17.84 -12.72 -14.89
C GLU A 141 -16.50 -12.09 -14.52
N ASP A 142 -16.48 -10.77 -14.35
CA ASP A 142 -15.30 -9.95 -14.05
C ASP A 142 -15.07 -9.78 -12.54
N GLY A 143 -16.07 -10.07 -11.70
CA GLY A 143 -15.97 -10.02 -10.24
C GLY A 143 -15.94 -8.60 -9.69
N TRP A 144 -14.90 -8.28 -8.93
CA TRP A 144 -14.78 -7.01 -8.20
C TRP A 144 -13.56 -6.22 -8.60
N ARG A 145 -13.65 -4.89 -8.62
CA ARG A 145 -12.49 -4.01 -8.81
C ARG A 145 -12.07 -3.42 -7.47
N THR A 146 -10.82 -3.66 -7.09
CA THR A 146 -10.24 -3.10 -5.86
C THR A 146 -9.35 -1.91 -6.16
N TYR A 147 -9.49 -0.87 -5.35
CA TYR A 147 -8.76 0.39 -5.38
C TYR A 147 -8.12 0.62 -4.01
N PHE A 148 -6.92 1.22 -4.01
CA PHE A 148 -6.28 1.66 -2.76
C PHE A 148 -5.69 3.05 -2.92
N TYR A 149 -6.22 4.02 -2.17
CA TYR A 149 -5.92 5.43 -2.37
C TYR A 149 -6.16 6.26 -1.09
N PRO A 150 -5.59 7.48 -1.00
CA PRO A 150 -5.95 8.42 0.05
C PRO A 150 -7.41 8.86 -0.10
N THR A 151 -8.14 8.99 0.99
CA THR A 151 -9.57 9.32 0.96
C THR A 151 -9.80 10.69 0.31
N PRO A 152 -10.66 10.80 -0.72
CA PRO A 152 -10.91 12.06 -1.43
C PRO A 152 -11.38 13.16 -0.50
N GLY A 153 -10.93 14.40 -0.74
CA GLY A 153 -11.28 15.54 0.10
C GLY A 153 -10.53 15.61 1.43
N THR A 154 -9.68 14.63 1.76
CA THR A 154 -8.74 14.71 2.88
C THR A 154 -7.39 15.23 2.39
N ASN A 155 -6.80 16.18 3.12
CA ASN A 155 -5.44 16.63 2.84
C ASN A 155 -4.45 15.61 3.42
N CYS A 156 -4.13 14.57 2.65
CA CYS A 156 -3.13 13.57 3.05
C CYS A 156 -1.73 14.21 3.04
N GLN A 157 -1.18 14.45 4.22
CA GLN A 157 0.13 15.06 4.41
C GLN A 157 1.25 14.01 4.58
N VAL A 158 0.86 12.77 4.84
CA VAL A 158 1.76 11.63 4.97
C VAL A 158 2.15 11.14 3.57
N PRO A 159 3.45 10.98 3.27
CA PRO A 159 3.90 10.51 1.96
C PRO A 159 3.72 8.99 1.87
N VAL A 160 2.54 8.58 1.41
CA VAL A 160 2.14 7.18 1.25
C VAL A 160 2.23 6.74 -0.20
N ASN A 161 2.67 5.51 -0.42
CA ASN A 161 2.60 4.80 -1.68
C ASN A 161 1.80 3.51 -1.48
N PHE A 162 1.11 3.07 -2.52
CA PHE A 162 0.30 1.85 -2.49
C PHE A 162 0.81 0.91 -3.58
N VAL A 163 0.99 -0.36 -3.25
CA VAL A 163 1.40 -1.41 -4.19
C VAL A 163 0.39 -2.54 -4.10
N CYS A 164 -0.22 -2.92 -5.23
CA CYS A 164 -1.27 -3.93 -5.30
C CYS A 164 -0.85 -4.98 -6.32
N ASP A 165 -0.68 -6.22 -5.89
CA ASP A 165 -0.09 -7.31 -6.67
C ASP A 165 1.17 -6.85 -7.43
N ASP A 166 2.14 -6.38 -6.66
CA ASP A 166 3.48 -5.96 -7.10
C ASP A 166 3.51 -4.70 -8.00
N SER A 167 2.40 -3.97 -8.12
CA SER A 167 2.31 -2.77 -8.97
C SER A 167 1.58 -1.58 -8.32
N GLU A 168 2.20 -0.40 -8.37
CA GLU A 168 1.55 0.86 -7.94
C GLU A 168 0.38 1.27 -8.86
N SER A 169 0.45 0.93 -10.16
CA SER A 169 -0.62 1.31 -11.10
C SER A 169 -1.92 0.56 -10.82
N ASN A 170 -1.81 -0.69 -10.37
CA ASN A 170 -2.95 -1.54 -10.02
C ASN A 170 -3.80 -0.91 -8.92
N CYS A 171 -3.19 -0.27 -7.92
CA CYS A 171 -3.92 0.38 -6.85
C CYS A 171 -4.70 1.62 -7.30
N ARG A 172 -4.12 2.42 -8.20
CA ARG A 172 -4.70 3.71 -8.62
C ARG A 172 -5.82 3.54 -9.63
N ASP A 173 -5.60 2.72 -10.63
CA ASP A 173 -6.53 2.56 -11.75
C ASP A 173 -7.57 1.44 -11.46
N GLY A 174 -7.32 0.71 -10.36
CA GLY A 174 -8.10 -0.42 -9.89
C GLY A 174 -7.69 -1.71 -10.59
N TYR A 175 -7.60 -2.80 -9.83
CA TYR A 175 -7.31 -4.13 -10.37
C TYR A 175 -8.49 -5.07 -10.15
N VAL A 176 -8.60 -6.09 -10.98
CA VAL A 176 -9.61 -7.14 -10.80
C VAL A 176 -9.18 -8.00 -9.62
N SER A 177 -9.97 -7.91 -8.56
CA SER A 177 -9.72 -8.56 -7.28
C SER A 177 -9.76 -10.06 -7.45
N HIS A 178 -8.80 -10.72 -6.84
CA HIS A 178 -8.80 -12.15 -6.73
C HIS A 178 -8.49 -12.54 -5.30
N ASP A 179 -8.81 -13.79 -4.99
CA ASP A 179 -8.49 -14.36 -3.71
C ASP A 179 -6.97 -14.33 -3.47
N SER A 180 -6.58 -14.05 -2.23
CA SER A 180 -5.19 -13.89 -1.79
C SER A 180 -4.41 -12.76 -2.46
N SER A 181 -5.06 -11.76 -3.04
CA SER A 181 -4.38 -10.55 -3.56
C SER A 181 -3.60 -9.85 -2.46
N VAL A 182 -2.46 -9.27 -2.84
CA VAL A 182 -1.50 -8.66 -1.92
C VAL A 182 -1.57 -7.14 -2.07
N ASN A 183 -1.81 -6.45 -0.97
CA ASN A 183 -1.91 -5.00 -0.95
C ASN A 183 -0.95 -4.45 0.11
N THR A 184 -0.10 -3.51 -0.30
CA THR A 184 0.93 -2.94 0.56
C THR A 184 0.77 -1.43 0.64
N LEU A 185 0.64 -0.91 1.86
CA LEU A 185 0.78 0.50 2.17
C LEU A 185 2.22 0.77 2.61
N VAL A 186 2.94 1.58 1.83
CA VAL A 186 4.30 2.00 2.14
C VAL A 186 4.28 3.46 2.58
N ILE A 187 4.66 3.71 3.81
CA ILE A 187 4.79 5.06 4.37
C ILE A 187 6.25 5.44 4.25
N THR A 188 6.54 6.47 3.46
CA THR A 188 7.91 6.87 3.15
C THR A 188 8.33 8.10 3.97
N LYS A 189 9.57 8.56 3.73
CA LYS A 189 10.21 9.77 4.26
C LYS A 189 10.93 9.59 5.58
#